data_AF-A0A1U7GQ04-F1
#
_entry.id   AF-A0A1U7GQ04-F1
#
_cell.length_a   1.000
_cell.length_b   1.000
_cell.length_c   1.000
_cell.angle_alpha   90.00
_cell.angle_beta   90.00
_cell.angle_gamma   90.00
#
_symmetry.space_group_name_H-M   'P 1'
#
loop_
_entity.id
_entity.type
_entity.pdbx_description
1 polymer ?
#
loop_
_entity_poly.entity_id
_entity_poly.type
_entity_poly.pdbx_seq_one_letter_code
_entity_poly.pdbx_strand_id
1 'polypeptide(L)' 'MTQAEAIAKARAFVSEHVGVDAEPASARLLERAGRPPYWSIVYMPDVLHPEEAARGVTIDGPYVLHVDDATGEVSVLG' A
#
# COMPACT_ATOMS: atom_id res chain seq x y z
N MET A 1 1.39 -6.00 -14.84
CA MET A 1 2.08 -4.71 -14.55
C MET A 1 3.44 -4.99 -13.91
N THR A 2 4.39 -4.03 -13.93
CA THR A 2 5.68 -4.16 -13.22
C THR A 2 5.56 -3.78 -11.74
N GLN A 3 6.51 -4.24 -10.92
CA GLN A 3 6.57 -3.85 -9.50
C GLN A 3 6.66 -2.32 -9.33
N ALA A 4 7.45 -1.64 -10.17
CA ALA A 4 7.64 -0.20 -10.09
C ALA A 4 6.34 0.58 -10.39
N GLU A 5 5.58 0.15 -11.39
CA GLU A 5 4.27 0.74 -11.71
C GLU A 5 3.25 0.52 -10.59
N ALA A 6 3.24 -0.68 -9.97
CA ALA A 6 2.37 -0.97 -8.83
C ALA A 6 2.70 -0.10 -7.61
N ILE A 7 3.99 0.09 -7.31
CA ILE A 7 4.45 1.00 -6.24
C ILE A 7 4.05 2.44 -6.57
N ALA A 8 4.26 2.91 -7.81
CA ALA A 8 3.89 4.28 -8.20
C ALA A 8 2.39 4.54 -8.02
N LYS A 9 1.54 3.57 -8.39
CA LYS A 9 0.09 3.66 -8.18
C LYS A 9 -0.29 3.68 -6.69
N ALA A 10 0.33 2.82 -5.89
CA ALA A 10 0.10 2.81 -4.44
C ALA A 10 0.54 4.12 -3.77
N ARG A 11 1.70 4.66 -4.14
CA ARG A 11 2.20 5.96 -3.65
C ARG A 11 1.26 7.10 -4.01
N ALA A 12 0.76 7.14 -5.24
CA ALA A 12 -0.22 8.14 -5.67
C ALA A 12 -1.51 8.05 -4.83
N PHE A 13 -2.01 6.83 -4.59
CA PHE A 13 -3.19 6.61 -3.75
C PHE A 13 -2.98 7.08 -2.30
N VAL A 14 -1.86 6.72 -1.68
CA VAL A 14 -1.50 7.15 -0.32
C VAL A 14 -1.37 8.67 -0.24
N SER A 15 -0.68 9.28 -1.22
CA SER A 15 -0.53 10.74 -1.26
C SER A 15 -1.88 11.45 -1.38
N GLU A 16 -2.81 10.91 -2.18
CA GLU A 16 -4.14 11.49 -2.36
C GLU A 16 -5.05 11.31 -1.13
N HIS A 17 -5.02 10.14 -0.49
CA HIS A 17 -5.98 9.79 0.57
C HIS A 17 -5.46 10.06 1.99
N VAL A 18 -4.15 9.93 2.21
CA VAL A 18 -3.47 10.13 3.50
C VAL A 18 -2.72 11.47 3.53
N GLY A 19 -2.36 12.02 2.36
CA GLY A 19 -1.63 13.30 2.28
C GLY A 19 -0.12 13.16 2.47
N VAL A 20 0.41 11.94 2.42
CA VAL A 20 1.84 11.66 2.64
C VAL A 20 2.45 11.00 1.41
N ASP A 21 3.63 11.45 1.00
CA ASP A 21 4.44 10.72 0.02
C ASP A 21 5.42 9.81 0.76
N ALA A 22 5.11 8.52 0.81
CA ALA A 22 5.88 7.51 1.51
C ALA A 22 6.27 6.36 0.56
N GLU A 23 7.43 5.76 0.81
CA GLU A 23 7.80 4.50 0.17
C GLU A 23 7.19 3.31 0.94
N PRO A 24 6.66 2.29 0.24
CA PRO A 24 6.19 1.09 0.91
C PRO A 24 7.37 0.27 1.46
N ALA A 25 7.14 -0.39 2.60
CA ALA A 25 8.10 -1.31 3.19
C ALA A 25 8.24 -2.61 2.38
N SER A 26 7.20 -3.02 1.65
CA SER A 26 7.30 -4.14 0.72
C SER A 26 6.26 -4.10 -0.40
N ALA A 27 6.58 -4.76 -1.51
CA ALA A 27 5.70 -4.95 -2.65
C ALA A 27 5.88 -6.38 -3.20
N ARG A 28 4.81 -7.18 -3.22
CA ARG A 28 4.85 -8.58 -3.69
C ARG A 28 3.66 -8.90 -4.59
N LEU A 29 3.92 -9.58 -5.71
CA LEU A 29 2.87 -10.13 -6.56
C LEU A 29 2.31 -11.41 -5.92
N LEU A 30 0.99 -11.46 -5.73
CA LEU A 30 0.29 -12.60 -5.17
C LEU A 30 -0.73 -13.13 -6.17
N GLU A 31 -0.74 -14.45 -6.36
CA GLU A 31 -1.71 -15.13 -7.20
C GLU A 31 -3.00 -15.44 -6.41
N ARG A 32 -4.14 -15.47 -7.11
CA ARG A 32 -5.42 -15.94 -6.57
C ARG A 32 -6.03 -16.97 -7.51
N ALA A 33 -6.49 -18.07 -6.95
CA ALA A 33 -7.17 -19.10 -7.74
C ALA A 33 -8.41 -18.52 -8.44
N GLY A 34 -8.43 -18.60 -9.77
CA GLY A 34 -9.56 -18.15 -10.59
C GLY A 34 -9.77 -16.63 -10.64
N ARG A 35 -8.79 -15.81 -10.21
CA ARG A 35 -8.83 -14.35 -10.32
C ARG A 35 -7.50 -13.80 -10.84
N PRO A 36 -7.47 -12.60 -11.42
CA PRO A 36 -6.21 -11.93 -11.75
C PRO A 36 -5.30 -11.82 -10.52
N PRO A 37 -3.97 -11.91 -10.71
CA PRO A 37 -3.03 -11.65 -9.65
C PRO A 37 -3.09 -10.17 -9.24
N TYR A 38 -2.57 -9.87 -8.05
CA TYR A 38 -2.54 -8.51 -7.53
C TYR A 38 -1.23 -8.27 -6.78
N TRP A 39 -0.80 -7.02 -6.74
CA TRP A 39 0.30 -6.57 -5.93
C TRP A 39 -0.18 -6.25 -4.52
N SER A 40 0.40 -6.92 -3.53
CA SER A 40 0.27 -6.57 -2.12
C SER A 40 1.38 -5.58 -1.77
N ILE A 41 1.00 -4.34 -1.48
CA ILE A 41 1.88 -3.24 -1.13
C ILE A 41 1.67 -2.91 0.35
N VAL A 42 2.74 -2.93 1.14
CA VAL A 42 2.66 -2.79 2.60
C VAL A 42 3.34 -1.50 3.02
N TYR A 43 2.63 -0.66 3.74
CA TYR A 43 3.13 0.54 4.38
C TYR A 43 3.17 0.35 5.90
N MET A 44 4.26 0.79 6.50
CA MET A 44 4.37 0.80 7.96
C MET A 44 3.65 2.04 8.52
N PRO A 45 2.98 1.95 9.67
CA PRO A 45 2.19 3.08 10.17
C PRO A 45 3.04 4.31 10.49
N ASP A 46 4.30 4.13 10.88
CA ASP A 46 5.23 5.22 11.18
C ASP A 46 5.55 6.09 9.97
N VAL A 47 5.52 5.54 8.75
CA VAL A 47 5.72 6.33 7.52
C VAL A 47 4.46 7.03 7.06
N LEU A 48 3.28 6.51 7.41
CA LEU A 48 1.99 7.11 7.05
C LEU A 48 1.51 8.14 8.07
N HIS A 49 1.89 7.96 9.33
CA HIS A 49 1.42 8.72 10.48
C HIS A 49 2.59 9.08 11.42
N PRO A 50 3.58 9.86 10.93
CA PRO A 50 4.79 10.14 11.68
C PRO A 50 4.55 10.91 12.98
N GLU A 51 3.53 11.78 13.02
CA GLU A 51 3.17 12.53 14.23
C GLU A 51 2.58 11.63 15.32
N GLU A 52 1.75 10.66 14.93
CA GLU A 52 1.15 9.70 15.86
C GLU A 52 2.20 8.71 16.36
N ALA A 53 3.09 8.26 15.47
CA ALA A 53 4.25 7.45 15.83
C ALA A 53 5.19 8.18 16.81
N ALA A 54 5.48 9.47 16.59
CA ALA A 54 6.28 10.29 17.48
C ALA A 54 5.64 10.48 18.87
N ARG A 55 4.31 10.39 18.95
CA ARG A 55 3.56 10.44 20.22
C ARG A 55 3.42 9.07 20.90
N GLY A 56 4.02 8.03 20.33
CA GLY A 56 3.94 6.66 20.84
C GLY A 56 2.56 6.03 20.67
N VAL A 57 1.71 6.59 19.79
CA VAL A 57 0.41 5.99 19.46
C VAL A 57 0.67 4.69 18.72
N THR A 58 0.03 3.61 19.18
CA THR A 58 0.06 2.33 18.49
C THR A 58 -1.06 2.34 17.45
N ILE A 59 -0.70 2.27 16.17
CA ILE A 59 -1.65 2.10 15.08
C ILE A 59 -1.76 0.61 14.78
N ASP A 60 -2.98 0.10 14.67
CA ASP A 60 -3.26 -1.32 14.48
C ASP A 60 -2.77 -1.81 13.12
N GLY A 61 -1.61 -2.44 13.11
CA GLY A 61 -1.08 -3.21 11.98
C GLY A 61 -0.59 -2.37 10.80
N PRO A 62 0.11 -3.02 9.85
CA PRO A 62 0.56 -2.34 8.64
C PRO A 62 -0.61 -2.02 7.72
N TYR A 63 -0.51 -0.90 7.02
CA TYR A 63 -1.50 -0.50 6.04
C TYR A 63 -1.22 -1.24 4.72
N VAL A 64 -2.15 -2.11 4.28
CA VAL A 64 -1.96 -2.97 3.12
C VAL A 64 -2.86 -2.52 1.97
N LEU A 65 -2.22 -2.17 0.86
CA LEU A 65 -2.87 -1.85 -0.40
C LEU A 65 -2.78 -3.02 -1.37
N HIS A 66 -3.88 -3.29 -2.05
CA HIS A 66 -3.95 -4.24 -3.15
C HIS A 66 -4.07 -3.48 -4.47
N VAL A 67 -3.14 -3.73 -5.37
CA VAL A 67 -3.19 -3.18 -6.73
C VAL A 67 -3.43 -4.32 -7.71
N ASP A 68 -4.59 -4.36 -8.36
CA ASP A 68 -4.90 -5.39 -9.35
C ASP A 68 -3.86 -5.37 -10.49
N ASP A 69 -3.28 -6.51 -10.86
CA ASP A 69 -2.18 -6.51 -11.84
C ASP A 69 -2.64 -6.20 -13.28
N ALA A 70 -3.92 -6.45 -13.58
CA ALA A 70 -4.51 -6.28 -14.90
C ALA A 70 -5.09 -4.87 -15.10
N THR A 71 -5.83 -4.35 -14.12
CA THR A 71 -6.48 -3.03 -14.20
C THR A 71 -5.65 -1.94 -13.52
N GLY A 72 -4.83 -2.31 -12.53
CA GLY A 72 -4.15 -1.40 -11.64
C GLY A 72 -5.09 -0.56 -10.79
N GLU A 73 -6.28 -1.07 -10.51
CA GLU A 73 -7.18 -0.55 -9.48
C GLU A 73 -6.57 -0.77 -8.09
N VAL A 74 -6.63 0.25 -7.23
CA VAL A 74 -6.10 0.20 -5.86
C VAL A 74 -7.25 0.01 -4.89
N SER A 75 -7.12 -0.94 -3.96
CA SER A 75 -8.09 -1.19 -2.89
C SER A 75 -7.38 -1.35 -1.54
N VAL A 76 -8.03 -0.90 -0.47
CA VAL A 76 -7.51 -0.97 0.91
C VAL A 76 -8.07 -2.21 1.58
N LEU A 77 -7.21 -3.05 2.17
CA LEU A 77 -7.66 -3.97 3.22
C LEU A 77 -7.43 -3.28 4.56
N GLY A 78 -8.54 -2.83 5.18
CA GLY A 78 -8.57 -2.45 6.59
C GLY A 78 -8.73 -3.67 7.49
#